data_AF-A0A1I4PTW3-F1
#
_entry.id   AF-A0A1I4PTW3-F1
#
_cell.length_a   1.000
_cell.length_b   1.000
_cell.length_c   1.000
_cell.angle_alpha   90.00
_cell.angle_beta   90.00
_cell.angle_gamma   90.00
#
_symmetry.space_group_name_H-M   'P 1'
#
loop_
_entity.id
_entity.type
_entity.pdbx_description
1 polymer ?
#
loop_
_entity_poly.entity_id
_entity_poly.type
_entity_poly.pdbx_seq_one_letter_code
_entity_poly.pdbx_strand_id
1 'polypeptide(L)'
;MIDSKKLIYLPGWAKVFIVAAFGLCLLAAVYVSLAFVGVPDHSDWILLSLSLAQLAATALVLSLILIFGEREANLTFLISKTHNLLLKNLPKTLGQIKDSHGQELTVSVSAINNIFGANYRLENSNIRTKMWIGFNVDRIIVAYYLKTNEPVDTLKDIFKYTFGGAESVGYKINYEPATIKGTGEQVLSIWCTWPGMQNHNDISNELLNSPDKKLFIIQDIAMMTQSFIRTAERNAVDIFTDADPAPL
;
A
#
# COMPACT_ATOMS: atom_id res chain seq x y z
N MET A 1 -28.06 17.49 -14.68
CA MET A 1 -26.74 16.83 -14.57
C MET A 1 -26.86 15.75 -13.52
N ILE A 2 -26.84 14.48 -13.91
CA ILE A 2 -26.82 13.36 -12.96
C ILE A 2 -25.51 13.48 -12.20
N ASP A 3 -25.60 13.60 -10.88
CA ASP A 3 -24.45 13.69 -9.98
C ASP A 3 -23.69 12.36 -10.07
N SER A 4 -22.63 12.35 -10.88
CA SER A 4 -21.81 11.18 -11.21
C SER A 4 -21.26 10.51 -9.95
N LYS A 5 -21.10 11.27 -8.85
CA LYS A 5 -20.73 10.75 -7.54
C LYS A 5 -21.74 9.75 -6.98
N LYS A 6 -23.05 9.91 -7.22
CA LYS A 6 -24.08 8.99 -6.69
C LYS A 6 -24.19 7.67 -7.45
N LEU A 7 -23.83 7.65 -8.73
CA LEU A 7 -23.78 6.40 -9.50
C LEU A 7 -22.58 5.54 -9.09
N ILE A 8 -21.47 6.16 -8.68
CA ILE A 8 -20.20 5.52 -8.26
C ILE A 8 -20.33 4.70 -6.96
N TYR A 9 -21.36 4.94 -6.14
CA TYR A 9 -21.57 4.23 -4.87
C TYR A 9 -22.63 3.13 -4.92
N LEU A 10 -23.00 2.64 -6.12
CA LEU A 10 -23.94 1.53 -6.23
C LEU A 10 -23.39 0.26 -5.52
N PRO A 11 -24.25 -0.49 -4.79
CA PRO A 11 -23.82 -1.73 -4.15
C PRO A 11 -23.49 -2.80 -5.20
N GLY A 12 -22.54 -3.69 -4.89
CA GLY A 12 -22.01 -4.68 -5.84
C GLY A 12 -23.08 -5.59 -6.48
N TRP A 13 -24.14 -5.93 -5.75
CA TRP A 13 -25.26 -6.73 -6.28
C TRP A 13 -26.03 -5.98 -7.39
N ALA A 14 -26.20 -4.67 -7.27
CA ALA A 14 -26.87 -3.85 -8.28
C ALA A 14 -26.03 -3.75 -9.55
N LYS A 15 -24.70 -3.70 -9.42
CA LYS A 15 -23.76 -3.71 -10.55
C LYS A 15 -23.85 -5.02 -11.34
N VAL A 16 -23.85 -6.15 -10.64
CA VAL A 16 -24.05 -7.47 -11.26
C VAL A 16 -25.40 -7.54 -11.96
N PHE A 17 -26.46 -7.01 -11.33
CA PHE A 17 -27.79 -6.97 -11.93
C PHE A 17 -27.84 -6.15 -13.23
N ILE A 18 -27.22 -4.96 -13.24
CA ILE A 18 -27.17 -4.09 -14.44
C ILE A 18 -26.42 -4.77 -15.58
N VAL A 19 -25.23 -5.34 -15.30
CA VAL A 19 -24.44 -6.06 -16.32
C VAL A 19 -25.19 -7.29 -16.84
N ALA A 20 -25.84 -8.04 -15.95
CA ALA A 20 -26.64 -9.20 -16.34
C ALA A 20 -27.85 -8.80 -17.18
N ALA A 21 -28.57 -7.74 -16.81
CA ALA A 21 -29.73 -7.24 -17.56
C ALA A 21 -29.33 -6.81 -18.97
N PHE A 22 -28.28 -6.00 -19.12
CA PHE A 22 -27.81 -5.59 -20.46
C PHE A 22 -27.22 -6.76 -21.26
N GLY A 23 -26.53 -7.70 -20.61
CA GLY A 23 -26.06 -8.92 -21.24
C GLY A 23 -27.21 -9.77 -21.79
N LEU A 24 -28.28 -9.93 -21.01
CA LEU A 24 -29.49 -10.64 -21.44
C LEU A 24 -30.21 -9.93 -22.58
N CYS A 25 -30.34 -8.59 -22.52
CA CYS A 25 -30.92 -7.81 -23.62
C CYS A 25 -30.12 -7.96 -24.92
N LEU A 26 -28.79 -7.96 -24.82
CA LEU A 26 -27.90 -8.14 -25.96
C LEU A 26 -28.01 -9.55 -26.54
N LEU A 27 -28.05 -10.59 -25.69
CA LEU A 27 -28.27 -11.97 -26.12
C LEU A 27 -29.64 -12.16 -26.78
N ALA A 28 -30.69 -11.57 -26.20
CA ALA A 28 -32.03 -11.62 -26.77
C ALA A 28 -32.10 -10.92 -28.13
N ALA A 29 -31.45 -9.74 -28.26
CA ALA A 29 -31.37 -9.03 -29.53
C ALA A 29 -30.63 -9.85 -30.60
N VAL A 30 -29.49 -10.46 -30.26
CA VAL A 30 -28.75 -11.34 -31.17
C VAL A 30 -29.57 -12.56 -31.56
N TYR A 31 -30.28 -13.17 -30.61
CA TYR A 31 -31.16 -14.31 -30.90
C TYR A 31 -32.28 -13.93 -31.89
N VAL A 32 -32.95 -12.79 -31.67
CA VAL A 32 -34.00 -12.30 -32.59
C VAL A 32 -33.41 -12.02 -33.97
N SER A 33 -32.25 -11.35 -34.05
CA SER A 33 -31.57 -11.15 -35.33
C SER A 33 -31.30 -12.48 -36.04
N LEU A 34 -30.73 -13.49 -35.35
CA LEU A 34 -30.41 -14.78 -35.95
C LEU A 34 -31.64 -15.60 -36.35
N ALA A 35 -32.72 -15.54 -35.57
CA ALA A 35 -33.93 -16.32 -35.81
C ALA A 35 -34.75 -15.79 -37.00
N PHE A 36 -34.69 -14.49 -37.28
CA PHE A 36 -35.49 -13.84 -38.33
C PHE A 36 -34.68 -13.47 -39.58
N VAL A 37 -33.35 -13.62 -39.56
CA VAL A 37 -32.52 -13.47 -40.76
C VAL A 37 -32.91 -14.53 -41.79
N GLY A 38 -33.30 -14.07 -42.99
CA GLY A 38 -33.68 -14.93 -44.11
C GLY A 38 -35.17 -15.28 -44.18
N VAL A 39 -35.99 -14.82 -43.23
CA VAL A 39 -37.45 -14.99 -43.27
C VAL A 39 -38.10 -13.77 -43.94
N PRO A 40 -38.90 -13.94 -45.01
CA PRO A 40 -39.65 -12.84 -45.63
C PRO A 40 -40.61 -12.16 -44.62
N ASP A 41 -40.87 -10.86 -44.78
CA ASP A 41 -41.77 -10.04 -43.93
C ASP A 41 -41.36 -9.78 -42.46
N HIS A 42 -40.09 -10.00 -42.09
CA HIS A 42 -39.60 -9.72 -40.73
C HIS A 42 -38.48 -8.67 -40.64
N SER A 43 -38.34 -7.80 -41.64
CA SER A 43 -37.33 -6.72 -41.67
C SER A 43 -37.41 -5.79 -40.45
N ASP A 44 -38.61 -5.49 -39.97
CA ASP A 44 -38.82 -4.55 -38.86
C ASP A 44 -38.30 -5.12 -37.54
N TRP A 45 -38.42 -6.44 -37.34
CA TRP A 45 -37.88 -7.14 -36.17
C TRP A 45 -36.35 -7.14 -36.17
N ILE A 46 -35.73 -7.24 -37.35
CA ILE A 46 -34.28 -7.14 -37.50
C ILE A 46 -33.82 -5.73 -37.12
N LEU A 47 -34.47 -4.68 -37.63
CA LEU A 47 -34.14 -3.29 -37.30
C LEU A 47 -34.32 -2.97 -35.80
N LEU A 48 -35.40 -3.47 -35.20
CA LEU A 48 -35.65 -3.35 -33.76
C LEU A 48 -34.55 -4.05 -32.96
N SER A 49 -34.20 -5.28 -33.33
CA SER A 49 -33.17 -6.07 -32.66
C SER A 49 -31.79 -5.39 -32.75
N LEU A 50 -31.45 -4.82 -33.91
CA LEU A 50 -30.20 -4.08 -34.11
C LEU A 50 -30.12 -2.85 -33.19
N SER A 51 -31.22 -2.09 -33.10
CA SER A 51 -31.31 -0.90 -32.25
C SER A 51 -31.19 -1.27 -30.76
N LEU A 52 -31.85 -2.35 -30.34
CA LEU A 52 -31.78 -2.87 -28.98
C LEU A 52 -30.36 -3.37 -28.65
N ALA A 53 -29.72 -4.07 -29.58
CA ALA A 53 -28.35 -4.53 -29.43
C ALA A 53 -27.38 -3.36 -29.27
N GLN A 54 -27.50 -2.31 -30.09
CA GLN A 54 -26.66 -1.12 -30.00
C GLN A 54 -26.81 -0.40 -28.65
N LEU A 55 -28.06 -0.23 -28.18
CA LEU A 55 -28.34 0.41 -26.91
C LEU A 55 -27.81 -0.43 -25.74
N ALA A 56 -28.08 -1.73 -25.74
CA ALA A 56 -27.59 -2.65 -24.72
C ALA A 56 -26.06 -2.73 -24.70
N ALA A 57 -25.40 -2.79 -25.87
CA ALA A 57 -23.95 -2.80 -25.98
C ALA A 57 -23.33 -1.50 -25.44
N THR A 58 -23.88 -0.35 -25.82
CA THR A 58 -23.41 0.96 -25.35
C THR A 58 -23.56 1.08 -23.84
N ALA A 59 -24.72 0.71 -23.30
CA ALA A 59 -24.97 0.74 -21.86
C ALA A 59 -24.10 -0.25 -21.09
N LEU A 60 -23.81 -1.41 -21.67
CA LEU A 60 -22.91 -2.41 -21.09
C LEU A 60 -21.46 -1.91 -21.05
N VAL A 61 -20.96 -1.30 -22.14
CA VAL A 61 -19.63 -0.68 -22.17
C VAL A 61 -19.52 0.43 -21.12
N LEU A 62 -20.51 1.33 -21.03
CA LEU A 62 -20.53 2.38 -20.01
C LEU A 62 -20.56 1.79 -18.59
N SER A 63 -21.36 0.75 -18.36
CA SER A 63 -21.45 0.07 -17.08
C SER A 63 -20.12 -0.58 -16.70
N LEU A 64 -19.43 -1.23 -17.65
CA LEU A 64 -18.11 -1.82 -17.42
C LEU A 64 -17.08 -0.74 -17.06
N ILE A 65 -17.03 0.37 -17.78
CA ILE A 65 -16.14 1.49 -17.48
C ILE A 65 -16.39 2.02 -16.06
N LEU A 66 -17.65 2.21 -15.68
CA LEU A 66 -18.00 2.66 -14.33
C LEU A 66 -17.59 1.64 -13.26
N ILE A 67 -17.92 0.36 -13.44
CA ILE A 67 -17.63 -0.71 -12.48
C ILE A 67 -16.12 -0.92 -12.29
N PHE A 68 -15.35 -0.92 -13.38
CA PHE A 68 -13.90 -1.08 -13.31
C PHE A 68 -13.21 0.20 -12.80
N GLY A 69 -13.77 1.38 -13.07
CA GLY A 69 -13.31 2.64 -12.46
C GLY A 69 -13.54 2.70 -10.95
N GLU A 70 -14.61 2.11 -10.43
CA GLU A 70 -14.93 2.06 -8.99
C GLU A 70 -14.04 1.11 -8.18
N ARG A 71 -13.43 0.11 -8.82
CA ARG A 71 -12.67 -0.95 -8.12
C ARG A 71 -11.47 -0.38 -7.34
N GLU A 72 -11.04 0.83 -7.69
CA GLU A 72 -9.97 1.57 -7.02
C GLU A 72 -10.43 2.36 -5.79
N ALA A 73 -11.74 2.64 -5.63
CA ALA A 73 -12.27 3.53 -4.59
C ALA A 73 -12.89 2.82 -3.36
N ASN A 74 -12.85 1.49 -3.28
CA ASN A 74 -13.43 0.75 -2.15
C ASN A 74 -12.46 0.70 -0.95
N LEU A 75 -12.88 1.26 0.18
CA LEU A 75 -12.11 1.28 1.44
C LEU A 75 -11.69 -0.13 1.89
N THR A 76 -12.55 -1.14 1.79
CA THR A 76 -12.22 -2.52 2.20
C THR A 76 -11.08 -3.09 1.35
N PHE A 77 -11.03 -2.72 0.08
CA PHE A 77 -9.97 -3.14 -0.83
C PHE A 77 -8.64 -2.45 -0.50
N LEU A 78 -8.66 -1.16 -0.18
CA LEU A 78 -7.48 -0.43 0.29
C LEU A 78 -6.93 -1.02 1.59
N ILE A 79 -7.80 -1.32 2.56
CA ILE A 79 -7.41 -2.00 3.82
C ILE A 79 -6.75 -3.35 3.51
N SER A 80 -7.36 -4.18 2.66
CA SER A 80 -6.80 -5.48 2.29
C SER A 80 -5.44 -5.35 1.59
N LYS A 81 -5.26 -4.35 0.74
CA LYS A 81 -3.99 -4.05 0.08
C LYS A 81 -2.91 -3.63 1.08
N THR A 82 -3.23 -2.75 2.02
CA THR A 82 -2.32 -2.35 3.11
C THR A 82 -1.94 -3.56 3.95
N HIS A 83 -2.90 -4.42 4.31
CA HIS A 83 -2.63 -5.65 5.06
C HIS A 83 -1.68 -6.57 4.30
N ASN A 84 -1.91 -6.81 3.01
CA ASN A 84 -1.02 -7.66 2.21
C ASN A 84 0.38 -7.03 2.04
N LEU A 85 0.46 -5.70 1.93
CA LEU A 85 1.74 -4.99 1.85
C LEU A 85 2.55 -5.19 3.13
N LEU A 86 1.97 -4.88 4.29
CA LEU A 86 2.63 -4.90 5.60
C LEU A 86 2.87 -6.33 6.11
N LEU A 87 1.92 -7.25 5.92
CA LEU A 87 2.01 -8.58 6.54
C LEU A 87 2.63 -9.65 5.64
N LYS A 88 2.77 -9.41 4.33
CA LYS A 88 3.30 -10.42 3.39
C LYS A 88 4.47 -9.91 2.57
N ASN A 89 4.29 -8.80 1.85
CA ASN A 89 5.30 -8.35 0.89
C ASN A 89 6.53 -7.72 1.57
N LEU A 90 6.29 -6.88 2.57
CA LEU A 90 7.34 -6.18 3.29
C LEU A 90 8.22 -7.12 4.15
N PRO A 91 7.66 -8.05 4.96
CA PRO A 91 8.47 -9.02 5.69
C PRO A 91 9.33 -9.88 4.77
N LYS A 92 8.78 -10.29 3.62
CA LYS A 92 9.51 -11.08 2.62
C LYS A 92 10.73 -10.34 2.07
N THR A 93 10.62 -9.03 1.84
CA THR A 93 11.74 -8.23 1.32
C THR A 93 12.72 -7.86 2.42
N LEU A 94 12.24 -7.54 3.63
CA LEU A 94 13.10 -7.31 4.80
C LEU A 94 13.92 -8.56 5.14
N GLY A 95 13.39 -9.76 4.92
CA GLY A 95 14.14 -11.02 5.12
C GLY A 95 15.30 -11.22 4.15
N GLN A 96 15.37 -10.45 3.06
CA GLN A 96 16.50 -10.47 2.12
C GLN A 96 17.64 -9.55 2.56
N ILE A 97 17.43 -8.74 3.61
CA ILE A 97 18.48 -7.89 4.17
C ILE A 97 19.57 -8.78 4.74
N LYS A 98 20.82 -8.42 4.39
CA LYS A 98 22.02 -9.05 4.92
C LYS A 98 22.79 -8.10 5.81
N ASP A 99 23.22 -8.61 6.95
CA ASP A 99 24.15 -7.91 7.85
C ASP A 99 25.53 -7.68 7.19
N SER A 100 26.49 -7.13 7.94
CA SER A 100 27.87 -6.97 7.46
C SER A 100 28.60 -8.29 7.21
N HIS A 101 28.12 -9.40 7.77
CA HIS A 101 28.66 -10.75 7.62
C HIS A 101 28.00 -11.56 6.50
N GLY A 102 26.99 -11.00 5.82
CA GLY A 102 26.26 -11.65 4.74
C GLY A 102 25.14 -12.60 5.19
N GLN A 103 24.78 -12.60 6.48
CA GLN A 103 23.68 -13.40 7.00
C GLN A 103 22.34 -12.70 6.82
N GLU A 104 21.34 -13.47 6.39
CA GLU A 104 19.96 -12.99 6.21
C GLU A 104 19.24 -12.84 7.56
N LEU A 105 18.34 -11.86 7.63
CA LEU A 105 17.54 -11.59 8.82
C LEU A 105 16.27 -12.44 8.82
N THR A 106 15.98 -13.07 9.96
CA THR A 106 14.65 -13.61 10.22
C THR A 106 13.73 -12.47 10.62
N VAL A 107 12.60 -12.34 9.91
CA VAL A 107 11.63 -11.25 10.14
C VAL A 107 10.35 -11.84 10.71
N SER A 108 9.99 -11.40 11.91
CA SER A 108 8.66 -11.64 12.48
C SER A 108 7.85 -10.35 12.48
N VAL A 109 6.59 -10.46 12.08
CA VAL A 109 5.66 -9.32 12.01
C VAL A 109 4.49 -9.57 12.94
N SER A 110 4.09 -8.55 13.71
CA SER A 110 2.90 -8.63 14.54
C SER A 110 1.63 -8.56 13.68
N ALA A 111 0.48 -8.89 14.29
CA ALA A 111 -0.78 -8.38 13.75
C ALA A 111 -0.73 -6.85 13.67
N ILE A 112 -1.50 -6.26 12.75
CA ILE A 112 -1.61 -4.81 12.65
C ILE A 112 -2.07 -4.29 14.01
N ASN A 113 -1.23 -3.46 14.62
CA ASN A 113 -1.41 -2.88 15.92
C ASN A 113 -1.36 -1.36 15.79
N ASN A 114 -2.27 -0.69 16.47
CA ASN A 114 -2.59 0.71 16.23
C ASN A 114 -3.19 0.93 14.83
N ILE A 115 -3.99 1.98 14.70
CA ILE A 115 -4.94 2.32 13.63
C ILE A 115 -4.55 1.85 12.19
N PHE A 116 -3.26 1.83 11.81
CA PHE A 116 -2.80 1.51 10.46
C PHE A 116 -1.36 0.95 10.33
N GLY A 117 -0.77 0.36 11.38
CA GLY A 117 0.64 -0.07 11.35
C GLY A 117 0.92 -1.46 11.89
N ALA A 118 2.15 -1.94 11.70
CA ALA A 118 2.61 -3.23 12.23
C ALA A 118 4.02 -3.12 12.81
N ASN A 119 4.29 -3.92 13.85
CA ASN A 119 5.63 -4.08 14.41
C ASN A 119 6.37 -5.21 13.71
N TYR A 120 7.65 -4.97 13.44
CA TYR A 120 8.57 -5.92 12.84
C TYR A 120 9.72 -6.13 13.81
N ARG A 121 10.10 -7.39 13.99
CA ARG A 121 11.33 -7.78 14.68
C ARG A 121 12.22 -8.46 13.67
N LEU A 122 13.44 -7.94 13.53
CA LEU A 122 14.43 -8.43 12.60
C LEU A 122 15.60 -8.98 13.43
N GLU A 123 15.93 -10.24 13.23
CA GLU A 123 16.97 -10.90 14.02
C GLU A 123 17.79 -11.93 13.22
N ASN A 124 19.08 -12.02 13.53
CA ASN A 124 19.95 -13.13 13.18
C ASN A 124 20.90 -13.42 14.37
N SER A 125 22.02 -14.13 14.16
CA SER A 125 22.94 -14.43 15.26
C SER A 125 23.72 -13.21 15.78
N ASN A 126 23.80 -12.14 15.00
CA ASN A 126 24.69 -10.99 15.23
C ASN A 126 23.90 -9.73 15.60
N ILE A 127 22.70 -9.56 15.07
CA ILE A 127 21.88 -8.37 15.22
C ILE A 127 20.46 -8.74 15.62
N ARG A 128 19.89 -7.91 16.48
CA ARG A 128 18.46 -7.89 16.78
C ARG A 128 17.98 -6.45 16.80
N THR A 129 16.92 -6.16 16.08
CA THR A 129 16.32 -4.83 16.07
C THR A 129 14.80 -4.90 15.89
N LYS A 130 14.13 -3.80 16.19
CA LYS A 130 12.69 -3.65 16.03
C LYS A 130 12.39 -2.38 15.26
N MET A 131 11.34 -2.43 14.47
CA MET A 131 10.82 -1.27 13.76
C MET A 131 9.29 -1.33 13.71
N TRP A 132 8.67 -0.16 13.62
CA TRP A 132 7.25 -0.05 13.33
C TRP A 132 7.06 0.59 11.97
N ILE A 133 6.11 0.08 11.18
CA ILE A 133 5.78 0.64 9.87
C ILE A 133 4.29 0.90 9.82
N GLY A 134 3.95 2.18 9.66
CA GLY A 134 2.60 2.68 9.49
C GLY A 134 2.33 3.10 8.05
N PHE A 135 1.18 2.70 7.54
CA PHE A 135 0.70 3.11 6.24
C PHE A 135 -0.66 3.83 6.35
N ASN A 136 -0.68 5.16 6.24
CA ASN A 136 -1.90 5.95 6.28
C ASN A 136 -2.12 6.61 4.92
N VAL A 137 -2.65 5.85 3.96
CA VAL A 137 -3.06 6.19 2.56
C VAL A 137 -2.09 7.13 1.82
N ASP A 138 -1.96 8.37 2.29
CA ASP A 138 -1.08 9.42 1.81
C ASP A 138 0.27 9.53 2.52
N ARG A 139 0.59 8.66 3.49
CA ARG A 139 1.89 8.68 4.16
C ARG A 139 2.38 7.31 4.56
N ILE A 140 3.69 7.18 4.53
CA ILE A 140 4.41 6.06 5.10
C ILE A 140 5.23 6.58 6.25
N ILE A 141 5.17 5.86 7.36
CA ILE A 141 5.94 6.17 8.56
C ILE A 141 6.72 4.92 8.92
N VAL A 142 8.03 5.06 9.04
CA VAL A 142 8.93 4.03 9.56
C VAL A 142 9.54 4.56 10.84
N ALA A 143 9.41 3.83 11.95
CA ALA A 143 9.98 4.20 13.23
C ALA A 143 10.99 3.15 13.69
N TYR A 144 12.20 3.59 14.02
CA TYR A 144 13.25 2.79 14.64
C TYR A 144 13.46 3.26 16.07
N TYR A 145 13.52 2.34 17.02
CA TYR A 145 13.96 2.66 18.38
C TYR A 145 15.32 2.03 18.60
N LEU A 146 16.23 2.80 19.17
CA LEU A 146 17.53 2.31 19.61
C LEU A 146 17.77 2.73 21.06
N LYS A 147 18.37 1.83 21.83
CA LYS A 147 18.69 2.07 23.23
C LYS A 147 19.96 2.90 23.32
N THR A 148 19.93 4.02 24.02
CA THR A 148 21.11 4.88 24.08
C THR A 148 21.07 5.86 25.26
N ASN A 149 22.25 6.16 25.78
CA ASN A 149 22.49 7.28 26.69
C ASN A 149 23.34 8.38 26.01
N GLU A 150 23.65 8.21 24.72
CA GLU A 150 24.44 9.18 23.97
C GLU A 150 23.61 10.43 23.63
N PRO A 151 24.24 11.60 23.50
CA PRO A 151 23.58 12.79 22.99
C PRO A 151 22.97 12.56 21.61
N VAL A 152 21.76 13.10 21.40
CA VAL A 152 21.03 12.97 20.12
C VAL A 152 21.86 13.44 18.93
N ASP A 153 22.66 14.50 19.10
CA ASP A 153 23.47 15.05 18.01
C ASP A 153 24.60 14.10 17.58
N THR A 154 25.19 13.34 18.51
CA THR A 154 26.18 12.30 18.19
C THR A 154 25.56 11.21 17.30
N LEU A 155 24.36 10.76 17.66
CA LEU A 155 23.66 9.72 16.91
C LEU A 155 23.17 10.23 15.54
N LYS A 156 22.71 11.49 15.47
CA LYS A 156 22.41 12.14 14.20
C LYS A 156 23.61 12.16 13.28
N ASP A 157 24.80 12.47 13.80
CA ASP A 157 26.03 12.47 13.01
C ASP A 157 26.42 11.06 12.54
N ILE A 158 26.31 10.05 13.40
CA ILE A 158 26.54 8.63 13.04
C ILE A 158 25.62 8.20 11.89
N PHE A 159 24.33 8.50 12.00
CA PHE A 159 23.33 8.08 11.01
C PHE A 159 23.11 9.09 9.87
N LYS A 160 23.86 10.19 9.82
CA LYS A 160 23.70 11.27 8.84
C LYS A 160 23.64 10.78 7.40
N TYR A 161 24.54 9.89 7.01
CA TYR A 161 24.56 9.35 5.65
C TYR A 161 23.50 8.27 5.42
N THR A 162 23.11 7.55 6.47
CA THR A 162 22.02 6.54 6.39
C THR A 162 20.71 7.23 6.05
N PHE A 163 20.35 8.25 6.82
CA PHE A 163 19.09 8.94 6.65
C PHE A 163 19.15 10.08 5.64
N GLY A 164 20.33 10.65 5.35
CA GLY A 164 20.50 11.61 4.26
C GLY A 164 20.18 11.02 2.88
N GLY A 165 20.43 9.72 2.68
CA GLY A 165 19.94 8.99 1.50
C GLY A 165 18.42 8.98 1.43
N ALA A 166 17.74 8.66 2.52
CA ALA A 166 16.27 8.67 2.60
C ALA A 166 15.69 10.09 2.42
N GLU A 167 16.33 11.12 2.99
CA GLU A 167 15.93 12.53 2.79
C GLU A 167 16.01 12.95 1.33
N SER A 168 17.02 12.47 0.58
CA SER A 168 17.14 12.76 -0.86
C SER A 168 16.00 12.15 -1.69
N VAL A 169 15.39 11.07 -1.21
CA VAL A 169 14.19 10.44 -1.79
C VAL A 169 12.89 11.10 -1.28
N GLY A 170 13.04 12.00 -0.30
CA GLY A 170 12.00 12.88 0.23
C GLY A 170 11.35 12.40 1.52
N TYR A 171 12.00 11.50 2.27
CA TYR A 171 11.63 11.25 3.67
C TYR A 171 11.94 12.49 4.52
N LYS A 172 11.11 12.73 5.53
CA LYS A 172 11.40 13.65 6.63
C LYS A 172 11.84 12.82 7.83
N ILE A 173 13.00 13.16 8.38
CA ILE A 173 13.61 12.41 9.47
C ILE A 173 13.52 13.22 10.75
N ASN A 174 12.89 12.67 11.78
CA ASN A 174 12.85 13.27 13.11
C ASN A 174 13.50 12.34 14.13
N TYR A 175 14.19 12.94 15.10
CA TYR A 175 14.88 12.25 16.18
C TYR A 175 14.27 12.72 17.49
N GLU A 176 13.67 11.80 18.24
CA GLU A 176 12.95 12.11 19.46
C GLU A 176 13.50 11.24 20.60
N PRO A 177 14.23 11.84 21.57
CA PRO A 177 14.63 11.11 22.77
C PRO A 177 13.39 10.84 23.62
N ALA A 178 13.27 9.61 24.10
CA ALA A 178 12.17 9.21 24.96
C ALA A 178 12.66 8.30 26.09
N THR A 179 11.95 8.34 27.21
CA THR A 179 12.16 7.39 28.31
C THR A 179 10.95 6.49 28.39
N ILE A 180 11.18 5.18 28.26
CA ILE A 180 10.11 4.19 28.25
C ILE A 180 9.52 4.05 29.66
N LYS A 181 8.22 4.32 29.78
CA LYS A 181 7.49 4.16 31.04
C LYS A 181 7.49 2.68 31.43
N GLY A 182 7.92 2.38 32.66
CA GLY A 182 7.97 1.03 33.22
C GLY A 182 9.38 0.45 33.29
N THR A 183 10.15 0.51 32.20
CA THR A 183 11.54 0.02 32.18
C THR A 183 12.55 1.09 32.57
N GLY A 184 12.22 2.38 32.40
CA GLY A 184 13.15 3.49 32.60
C GLY A 184 14.25 3.56 31.52
N GLU A 185 14.11 2.75 30.47
CA GLU A 185 15.06 2.69 29.36
C GLU A 185 15.05 4.00 28.57
N GLN A 186 16.25 4.56 28.34
CA GLN A 186 16.43 5.70 27.44
C GLN A 186 16.55 5.17 26.01
N VAL A 187 15.65 5.65 25.15
CA VAL A 187 15.63 5.30 23.74
C VAL A 187 15.65 6.56 22.89
N LEU A 188 16.27 6.45 21.72
CA LEU A 188 16.09 7.42 20.65
C LEU A 188 15.11 6.84 19.63
N SER A 189 13.98 7.51 19.45
CA SER A 189 13.05 7.22 18.37
C SER A 189 13.48 7.98 17.11
N ILE A 190 13.65 7.26 16.01
CA ILE A 190 13.94 7.83 14.70
C ILE A 190 12.74 7.60 13.79
N TRP A 191 12.08 8.70 13.43
CA TRP A 191 10.88 8.72 12.60
C TRP A 191 11.21 9.11 11.17
N CYS A 192 11.04 8.19 10.23
CA CYS A 192 11.18 8.42 8.81
C CYS A 192 9.79 8.52 8.19
N THR A 193 9.34 9.73 7.87
CA THR A 193 8.02 9.98 7.28
C THR A 193 8.14 10.36 5.82
N TRP A 194 7.59 9.55 4.93
CA TRP A 194 7.50 9.89 3.51
C TRP A 194 6.10 10.43 3.20
N PRO A 195 5.97 11.72 2.84
CA PRO A 195 4.70 12.29 2.40
C PRO A 195 4.41 11.78 0.99
N GLY A 196 3.26 11.13 0.80
CA GLY A 196 2.73 10.73 -0.50
C GLY A 196 2.33 11.90 -1.41
N MET A 197 2.50 13.13 -0.94
CA MET A 197 2.48 14.35 -1.76
C MET A 197 3.88 14.95 -1.81
N GLN A 198 4.47 14.99 -3.00
CA GLN A 198 5.68 15.76 -3.26
C GLN A 198 5.40 16.73 -4.41
N ASN A 199 5.72 18.02 -4.22
CA ASN A 199 5.67 19.06 -5.27
C ASN A 199 4.36 19.10 -6.09
N HIS A 200 3.19 19.08 -5.43
CA HIS A 200 1.86 19.13 -6.05
C HIS A 200 1.49 17.95 -6.97
N ASN A 201 2.29 16.88 -7.00
CA ASN A 201 1.91 15.62 -7.63
C ASN A 201 1.37 14.66 -6.55
N ASP A 202 0.12 14.22 -6.73
CA ASP A 202 -0.54 13.20 -5.90
C ASP A 202 0.07 11.83 -6.17
N ILE A 203 1.19 11.52 -5.52
CA ILE A 203 1.75 10.16 -5.54
C ILE A 203 0.90 9.23 -4.63
N SER A 204 0.09 9.80 -3.74
CA SER A 204 -0.65 9.06 -2.72
C SER A 204 -1.82 8.22 -3.24
N ASN A 205 -2.59 8.73 -4.20
CA ASN A 205 -3.76 8.02 -4.74
C ASN A 205 -3.38 6.74 -5.50
N GLU A 206 -2.14 6.65 -5.99
CA GLU A 206 -1.66 5.51 -6.76
C GLU A 206 -0.78 4.54 -5.96
N LEU A 207 -0.40 4.88 -4.73
CA LEU A 207 0.70 4.15 -4.08
C LEU A 207 0.37 2.70 -3.74
N LEU A 208 -0.87 2.44 -3.31
CA LEU A 208 -1.39 1.08 -3.11
C LEU A 208 -2.01 0.48 -4.38
N ASN A 209 -2.06 1.23 -5.48
CA ASN A 209 -2.69 0.78 -6.72
C ASN A 209 -1.63 0.38 -7.77
N SER A 210 -0.53 1.11 -7.87
CA SER A 210 0.60 0.84 -8.75
C SER A 210 1.54 -0.22 -8.17
N PRO A 211 1.75 -1.35 -8.88
CA PRO A 211 2.75 -2.35 -8.50
C PRO A 211 4.17 -1.79 -8.40
N ASP A 212 4.54 -0.89 -9.32
CA ASP A 212 5.88 -0.32 -9.39
C ASP A 212 6.18 0.55 -8.17
N LYS A 213 5.20 1.36 -7.75
CA LYS A 213 5.32 2.18 -6.54
C LYS A 213 5.44 1.32 -5.27
N LYS A 214 4.65 0.25 -5.17
CA LYS A 214 4.77 -0.70 -4.04
C LYS A 214 6.15 -1.32 -3.98
N LEU A 215 6.65 -1.79 -5.11
CA LEU A 215 7.96 -2.41 -5.17
C LEU A 215 9.05 -1.42 -4.77
N PHE A 216 9.01 -0.21 -5.33
CA PHE A 216 9.93 0.86 -4.99
C PHE A 216 9.97 1.10 -3.47
N ILE A 217 8.80 1.26 -2.83
CA ILE A 217 8.71 1.57 -1.40
C ILE A 217 9.20 0.43 -0.53
N ILE A 218 8.83 -0.80 -0.87
CA ILE A 218 9.26 -1.97 -0.11
C ILE A 218 10.80 -2.11 -0.20
N GLN A 219 11.37 -1.87 -1.38
CA GLN A 219 12.82 -1.92 -1.59
C GLN A 219 13.53 -0.75 -0.89
N ASP A 220 12.98 0.45 -0.94
CA ASP A 220 13.57 1.63 -0.33
C ASP A 220 13.58 1.52 1.21
N ILE A 221 12.48 1.06 1.81
CA ILE A 221 12.42 0.74 3.24
C ILE A 221 13.44 -0.35 3.60
N ALA A 222 13.60 -1.38 2.77
CA ALA A 222 14.57 -2.44 3.01
C ALA A 222 16.02 -1.93 2.92
N MET A 223 16.33 -1.12 1.91
CA MET A 223 17.65 -0.49 1.75
C MET A 223 17.98 0.47 2.89
N MET A 224 17.00 1.29 3.32
CA MET A 224 17.13 2.18 4.47
C MET A 224 17.40 1.38 5.75
N THR A 225 16.62 0.32 5.99
CA THR A 225 16.79 -0.58 7.16
C THR A 225 18.14 -1.28 7.13
N GLN A 226 18.58 -1.76 5.96
CA GLN A 226 19.90 -2.39 5.82
C GLN A 226 21.03 -1.39 6.10
N SER A 227 20.90 -0.16 5.61
CA SER A 227 21.87 0.91 5.85
C SER A 227 21.92 1.31 7.32
N PHE A 228 20.76 1.35 8.00
CA PHE A 228 20.65 1.57 9.44
C PHE A 228 21.40 0.50 10.23
N ILE A 229 21.12 -0.77 9.97
CA ILE A 229 21.77 -1.91 10.64
C ILE A 229 23.28 -1.87 10.44
N ARG A 230 23.75 -1.71 9.19
CA ARG A 230 25.19 -1.68 8.89
C ARG A 230 25.90 -0.47 9.48
N THR A 231 25.22 0.66 9.60
CA THR A 231 25.79 1.85 10.26
C THR A 231 25.88 1.66 11.76
N ALA A 232 24.88 1.02 12.38
CA ALA A 232 24.94 0.66 13.78
C ALA A 232 26.09 -0.31 14.06
N GLU A 233 26.25 -1.37 13.26
CA GLU A 233 27.35 -2.33 13.37
C GLU A 233 28.73 -1.65 13.27
N ARG A 234 28.93 -0.78 12.26
CA ARG A 234 30.20 -0.06 12.05
C ARG A 234 30.59 0.87 13.20
N ASN A 235 29.60 1.41 13.91
CA ASN A 235 29.81 2.37 14.99
C ASN A 235 29.54 1.75 16.38
N ALA A 236 29.34 0.44 16.47
CA ALA A 236 29.01 -0.28 17.70
C ALA A 236 27.82 0.32 18.48
N VAL A 237 26.80 0.81 17.77
CA VAL A 237 25.56 1.35 18.36
C VAL A 237 24.59 0.20 18.66
N ASP A 238 24.10 0.12 19.89
CA ASP A 238 23.08 -0.85 20.28
C ASP A 238 21.70 -0.43 19.74
N ILE A 239 21.21 -1.17 18.74
CA ILE A 239 19.91 -0.95 18.11
C ILE A 239 18.85 -1.94 18.60
N PHE A 240 19.15 -2.69 19.65
CA PHE A 240 18.16 -3.50 20.33
C PHE A 240 17.53 -2.72 21.48
N THR A 241 16.21 -2.84 21.61
CA THR A 241 15.46 -2.31 22.75
C THR A 241 14.33 -3.27 23.10
N ASP A 242 14.00 -3.34 24.39
CA ASP A 242 12.87 -4.12 24.86
C ASP A 242 11.54 -3.43 24.56
N ALA A 243 11.55 -2.11 24.34
CA ALA A 243 10.39 -1.36 23.90
C ALA A 243 9.95 -1.76 22.49
N ASP A 244 8.64 -1.83 22.26
CA ASP A 244 8.10 -1.98 20.91
C ASP A 244 7.88 -0.58 20.33
N PRO A 245 8.44 -0.26 19.14
CA PRO A 245 8.22 1.02 18.49
C PRO A 245 6.72 1.25 18.21
N ALA A 246 6.25 2.48 18.40
CA ALA A 246 4.86 2.85 18.13
C ALA A 246 4.74 4.37 18.02
N PRO A 247 3.67 4.91 17.40
CA PRO A 247 3.31 6.33 17.52
C PRO A 247 3.32 6.76 18.99
N LEU A 248 4.22 7.68 19.35
CA LEU A 248 4.33 8.26 20.69
C LEU A 248 3.25 9.32 20.93
#